data_AF-A0A432UYV2-F1
#
_entry.id   AF-A0A432UYV2-F1
#
_cell.length_a   1.000
_cell.length_b   1.000
_cell.length_c   1.000
_cell.angle_alpha   90.00
_cell.angle_beta   90.00
_cell.angle_gamma   90.00
#
_symmetry.space_group_name_H-M   'P 1'
#
loop_
_entity.id
_entity.type
_entity.pdbx_description
1 polymer ?
#
loop_
_entity_poly.entity_id
_entity_poly.type
_entity_poly.pdbx_seq_one_letter_code
_entity_poly.pdbx_strand_id
1 'polypeptide(L)'
;MKINRRQALALSGGAAVFAMVGFQASSANASTEETEKSIMEFTGGKTPEAGKITLTAPEIAENGNTVPIAVNVESAMSGDDLVQSVIILADGNPNPAVATFNFTEASGAAVATTRMRLAKT
;
A
#
# COMPACT_ATOMS: atom_id res chain seq x y z
N MET A 1 20.79 -26.66 -39.54
CA MET A 1 19.71 -25.72 -39.94
C MET A 1 20.37 -24.53 -40.65
N LYS A 2 20.05 -24.26 -41.93
CA LYS A 2 20.57 -23.08 -42.65
C LYS A 2 19.51 -21.98 -42.58
N ILE A 3 19.78 -20.92 -41.82
CA ILE A 3 18.88 -19.76 -41.69
C ILE A 3 18.99 -18.91 -42.97
N ASN A 4 17.87 -18.65 -43.64
CA ASN A 4 17.84 -17.80 -44.83
C ASN A 4 17.77 -16.32 -44.42
N ARG A 5 18.32 -15.42 -45.24
CA ARG A 5 18.40 -13.96 -44.99
C ARG A 5 17.04 -13.33 -44.63
N ARG A 6 15.95 -13.86 -45.21
CA ARG A 6 14.55 -13.45 -44.90
C ARG A 6 14.11 -13.84 -43.49
N GLN A 7 14.54 -15.01 -43.02
CA GLN A 7 14.26 -15.49 -41.67
C GLN A 7 15.12 -14.74 -40.65
N ALA A 8 16.37 -14.41 -40.99
CA ALA A 8 17.23 -13.56 -40.16
C ALA A 8 16.62 -12.17 -39.95
N LEU A 9 16.08 -11.55 -41.02
CA LEU A 9 15.44 -10.23 -40.93
C LEU A 9 14.13 -10.26 -40.13
N ALA A 10 13.34 -11.33 -40.26
CA ALA A 10 12.14 -11.53 -39.46
C ALA A 10 12.47 -11.74 -37.97
N LEU A 11 13.53 -12.50 -37.67
CA LEU A 11 14.00 -12.71 -36.30
C LEU A 11 14.50 -11.41 -35.67
N SER A 12 15.29 -10.61 -36.41
CA SER A 12 15.80 -9.33 -35.91
C SER A 12 14.71 -8.27 -35.77
N GLY A 13 13.74 -8.24 -36.69
CA GLY A 13 12.58 -7.35 -36.59
C GLY A 13 11.68 -7.69 -35.39
N GLY A 14 11.42 -8.97 -35.16
CA GLY A 14 10.66 -9.44 -34.00
C GLY A 14 11.38 -9.16 -32.67
N ALA A 15 12.70 -9.36 -32.62
CA ALA A 15 13.50 -9.06 -31.43
C ALA A 15 13.55 -7.55 -31.10
N ALA A 16 13.61 -6.67 -32.11
CA ALA A 16 13.61 -5.23 -31.90
C ALA A 16 12.26 -4.72 -31.36
N VAL A 17 11.15 -5.27 -31.84
CA VAL A 17 9.80 -4.94 -31.32
C VAL A 17 9.62 -5.46 -29.89
N PHE A 18 10.09 -6.67 -29.59
CA PHE A 18 10.07 -7.21 -28.23
C PHE A 18 10.92 -6.38 -27.27
N ALA A 19 12.07 -5.87 -27.71
CA ALA A 19 12.91 -5.00 -26.89
C ALA A 19 12.27 -3.63 -26.65
N MET A 20 11.57 -3.05 -27.62
CA MET A 20 10.88 -1.76 -27.43
C MET A 20 9.62 -1.86 -26.55
N VAL A 21 8.88 -2.96 -26.65
CA VAL A 21 7.65 -3.17 -25.85
C VAL A 21 7.97 -3.73 -24.47
N GLY A 22 8.94 -4.63 -24.35
CA GLY A 22 9.30 -5.30 -23.09
C GLY A 22 10.08 -4.42 -22.10
N PHE A 23 10.63 -3.28 -22.55
CA PHE A 23 11.38 -2.34 -21.69
C PHE A 23 10.62 -1.07 -21.33
N GLN A 24 9.33 -0.99 -21.67
CA GLN A 24 8.42 -0.02 -21.05
C GLN A 24 8.11 -0.50 -19.62
N ALA A 25 9.14 -0.55 -18.77
CA ALA A 25 8.96 -0.49 -17.33
C ALA A 25 8.41 0.91 -17.03
N SER A 26 7.09 1.06 -17.21
CA SER A 26 6.37 2.20 -16.69
C SER A 26 6.82 2.36 -15.25
N SER A 27 7.35 3.53 -14.91
CA SER A 27 7.49 3.92 -13.51
C SER A 27 6.11 3.80 -12.90
N ALA A 28 5.88 2.75 -12.12
CA ALA A 28 4.64 2.51 -11.41
C ALA A 28 4.50 3.58 -10.33
N ASN A 29 4.06 4.77 -10.73
CA ASN A 29 3.59 5.81 -9.82
C ASN A 29 2.13 5.52 -9.44
N ALA A 30 1.84 4.27 -9.07
CA ALA A 30 0.50 3.76 -8.76
C ALA A 30 0.07 4.05 -7.31
N SER A 31 0.77 4.93 -6.61
CA SER A 31 0.75 4.88 -5.15
C SER A 31 -0.47 5.59 -4.52
N THR A 32 -1.06 6.59 -5.18
CA THR A 32 -2.29 7.24 -4.72
C THR A 32 -3.55 6.47 -5.14
N GLU A 33 -3.64 6.04 -6.40
CA GLU A 33 -4.80 5.31 -6.93
C GLU A 33 -4.97 3.94 -6.27
N GLU A 34 -3.86 3.21 -6.02
CA GLU A 34 -3.92 1.94 -5.28
C GLU A 34 -4.28 2.13 -3.80
N THR A 35 -3.88 3.25 -3.20
CA THR A 35 -4.28 3.61 -1.84
C THR A 35 -5.78 3.88 -1.77
N GLU A 36 -6.32 4.69 -2.68
CA GLU A 36 -7.76 4.95 -2.77
C GLU A 36 -8.56 3.67 -3.01
N LYS A 37 -8.08 2.80 -3.90
CA LYS A 37 -8.68 1.49 -4.15
C LYS A 37 -8.69 0.63 -2.87
N SER A 38 -7.59 0.59 -2.13
CA SER A 38 -7.50 -0.16 -0.86
C SER A 38 -8.46 0.39 0.20
N ILE A 39 -8.63 1.71 0.27
CA ILE A 39 -9.61 2.35 1.16
C ILE A 39 -11.02 1.94 0.76
N MET A 40 -11.38 2.02 -0.52
CA MET A 40 -12.71 1.67 -1.02
C MET A 40 -13.04 0.19 -0.82
N GLU A 41 -12.06 -0.70 -1.03
CA GLU A 41 -12.20 -2.13 -0.74
C GLU A 41 -12.42 -2.38 0.76
N PHE A 42 -11.68 -1.68 1.63
CA PHE A 42 -11.82 -1.81 3.08
C PHE A 42 -13.14 -1.26 3.63
N THR A 43 -13.62 -0.13 3.11
CA THR A 43 -14.87 0.49 3.57
C THR A 43 -16.13 -0.09 2.91
N GLY A 44 -15.97 -1.00 1.95
CA GLY A 44 -17.08 -1.51 1.14
C GLY A 44 -17.73 -0.42 0.28
N GLY A 45 -16.95 0.57 -0.15
CA GLY A 45 -17.39 1.70 -0.97
C GLY A 45 -18.09 2.82 -0.20
N LYS A 46 -18.07 2.79 1.14
CA LYS A 46 -18.55 3.90 1.98
C LYS A 46 -17.47 4.95 2.18
N THR A 47 -17.87 6.22 2.25
CA THR A 47 -16.94 7.31 2.58
C THR A 47 -16.56 7.23 4.07
N PRO A 48 -15.25 7.21 4.41
CA PRO A 48 -14.80 7.27 5.81
C PRO A 48 -15.24 8.56 6.50
N GLU A 49 -15.60 8.46 7.78
CA GLU A 49 -15.83 9.61 8.66
C GLU A 49 -14.57 9.91 9.48
N ALA A 50 -14.32 11.20 9.73
CA ALA A 50 -13.21 11.64 10.56
C ALA A 50 -13.63 11.80 12.04
N GLY A 51 -12.70 11.64 12.97
CA GLY A 51 -12.85 12.15 14.34
C GLY A 51 -12.48 11.20 15.48
N LYS A 52 -12.71 9.89 15.34
CA LYS A 52 -12.42 8.92 16.42
C LYS A 52 -11.00 8.36 16.42
N ILE A 53 -10.23 8.61 15.37
CA ILE A 53 -8.92 7.99 15.14
C ILE A 53 -7.82 9.03 15.35
N THR A 54 -6.87 8.71 16.22
CA THR A 54 -5.63 9.48 16.44
C THR A 54 -4.46 8.70 15.86
N LEU A 55 -3.73 9.33 14.93
CA LEU A 55 -2.49 8.82 14.36
C LEU A 55 -1.32 9.64 14.91
N THR A 56 -0.37 8.98 15.58
CA THR A 56 0.88 9.59 16.03
C THR A 56 2.03 9.13 15.15
N ALA A 57 2.67 10.07 14.48
CA ALA A 57 3.85 9.87 13.66
C ALA A 57 4.86 11.00 13.93
N PRO A 58 6.17 10.76 13.82
CA PRO A 58 7.16 11.83 13.88
C PRO A 58 7.01 12.74 12.66
N GLU A 59 7.26 14.04 12.85
CA GLU A 59 7.26 15.03 11.76
C GLU A 59 8.34 14.69 10.71
N ILE A 60 9.50 14.22 11.18
CA ILE A 60 10.62 13.82 10.33
C ILE A 60 11.03 12.39 10.68
N ALA A 61 11.07 11.53 9.66
CA ALA A 61 11.61 10.19 9.78
C ALA A 61 13.14 10.21 9.57
N GLU A 62 13.91 10.25 10.67
CA GLU A 62 15.38 10.16 10.65
C GLU A 62 15.89 8.92 9.91
N ASN A 63 15.12 7.82 9.96
CA ASN A 63 15.42 6.59 9.25
C ASN A 63 14.15 6.00 8.64
N GLY A 64 13.97 6.17 7.33
CA GLY A 64 12.83 5.63 6.58
C GLY A 64 12.69 4.10 6.64
N ASN A 65 13.72 3.34 7.05
CA ASN A 65 13.59 1.90 7.26
C ASN A 65 12.87 1.53 8.57
N THR A 66 12.75 2.48 9.51
CA THR A 66 12.14 2.25 10.81
C THR A 66 11.50 3.53 11.36
N VAL A 67 10.25 3.74 10.97
CA VAL A 67 9.45 4.88 11.42
C VAL A 67 8.47 4.40 12.48
N PRO A 68 8.55 4.91 13.73
CA PRO A 68 7.60 4.55 14.78
C PRO A 68 6.25 5.22 14.51
N ILE A 69 5.18 4.43 14.54
CA ILE A 69 3.80 4.88 14.36
C ILE A 69 2.94 4.31 15.48
N ALA A 70 2.01 5.12 15.98
CA ALA A 70 0.97 4.68 16.90
C ALA A 70 -0.41 5.08 16.38
N VAL A 71 -1.37 4.17 16.49
CA VAL A 71 -2.78 4.42 16.21
C VAL A 71 -3.58 4.18 17.49
N ASN A 72 -4.48 5.09 17.80
CA ASN A 72 -5.43 4.99 18.88
C ASN A 72 -6.82 5.34 18.34
N VAL A 73 -7.79 4.45 18.56
CA VAL A 73 -9.19 4.70 18.22
C VAL A 73 -9.99 4.80 19.51
N GLU A 74 -10.67 5.93 19.69
CA GLU A 74 -11.59 6.12 20.81
C GLU A 74 -12.84 5.26 20.60
N SER A 75 -12.96 4.22 21.41
CA SER A 75 -14.00 3.21 21.31
C SER A 75 -14.18 2.50 22.65
N ALA A 76 -15.44 2.16 22.98
CA ALA A 76 -15.80 1.38 24.15
C ALA A 76 -15.42 -0.11 24.04
N MET A 77 -14.93 -0.55 22.88
CA MET A 77 -14.49 -1.94 22.59
C MET A 77 -15.51 -3.02 22.97
N SER A 78 -16.79 -2.68 22.88
CA SER A 78 -17.90 -3.57 23.24
C SER A 78 -19.18 -3.19 22.48
N GLY A 79 -20.01 -4.20 22.19
CA GLY A 79 -21.30 -4.00 21.54
C GLY A 79 -21.21 -3.26 20.20
N ASP A 80 -22.01 -2.19 20.06
CA ASP A 80 -22.12 -1.40 18.83
C ASP A 80 -20.92 -0.47 18.57
N ASP A 81 -20.05 -0.26 19.56
CA ASP A 81 -18.85 0.59 19.47
C ASP A 81 -17.59 -0.26 19.57
N LEU A 82 -17.60 -1.44 18.94
CA LEU A 82 -16.43 -2.31 18.79
C LEU A 82 -15.68 -1.99 17.49
N VAL A 83 -14.41 -1.61 17.61
CA VAL A 83 -13.50 -1.54 16.45
C VAL A 83 -13.12 -2.97 16.05
N GLN A 84 -13.42 -3.35 14.81
CA GLN A 84 -13.06 -4.68 14.29
C GLN A 84 -11.66 -4.69 13.67
N SER A 85 -11.36 -3.70 12.84
CA SER A 85 -10.12 -3.64 12.09
C SER A 85 -9.65 -2.20 11.89
N VAL A 86 -8.34 -2.01 11.89
CA VAL A 86 -7.66 -0.76 11.52
C VAL A 86 -6.59 -1.09 10.49
N ILE A 87 -6.62 -0.41 9.35
CA ILE A 87 -5.58 -0.52 8.33
C ILE A 87 -4.67 0.71 8.37
N ILE A 88 -3.39 0.50 8.14
CA ILE A 88 -2.40 1.54 7.88
C ILE A 88 -1.96 1.42 6.43
N LEU A 89 -2.03 2.53 5.70
CA LEU A 89 -1.60 2.65 4.33
C LEU A 89 -0.54 3.75 4.19
N ALA A 90 0.40 3.58 3.26
CA ALA A 90 1.43 4.56 2.91
C ALA A 90 1.47 4.79 1.40
N ASP A 91 0.84 5.88 0.98
CA ASP A 91 0.82 6.36 -0.41
C ASP A 91 2.22 6.71 -0.96
N GLY A 92 3.22 6.94 -0.12
CA GLY A 92 4.61 7.11 -0.55
C GLY A 92 5.28 5.80 -0.98
N ASN A 93 4.73 4.64 -0.61
CA ASN A 93 5.39 3.36 -0.86
C ASN A 93 5.04 2.76 -2.22
N PRO A 94 5.94 1.97 -2.84
CA PRO A 94 5.61 1.19 -4.03
C PRO A 94 4.48 0.18 -3.82
N ASN A 95 4.28 -0.25 -2.57
CA ASN A 95 3.09 -0.99 -2.14
C ASN A 95 2.49 -0.24 -0.94
N PRO A 96 1.24 0.25 -1.04
CA PRO A 96 0.66 1.07 0.00
C PRO A 96 0.26 0.30 1.25
N ALA A 97 0.05 -1.03 1.18
CA ALA A 97 -0.39 -1.82 2.32
C ALA A 97 0.73 -1.98 3.36
N VAL A 98 0.51 -1.46 4.58
CA VAL A 98 1.51 -1.52 5.66
C VAL A 98 1.13 -2.54 6.71
N ALA A 99 -0.06 -2.41 7.30
CA ALA A 99 -0.51 -3.28 8.38
C ALA A 99 -2.05 -3.27 8.49
N THR A 100 -2.59 -4.39 8.94
CA THR A 100 -3.99 -4.51 9.36
C THR A 100 -4.00 -5.04 10.79
N PHE A 101 -4.50 -4.24 11.73
CA PHE A 101 -4.74 -4.64 13.10
C PHE A 101 -6.18 -5.10 13.22
N ASN A 102 -6.39 -6.32 13.68
CA ASN A 102 -7.72 -6.82 14.01
C ASN A 102 -7.88 -6.82 15.52
N PHE A 103 -8.96 -6.23 15.98
CA PHE A 103 -9.28 -6.14 17.40
C PHE A 103 -10.51 -6.98 17.71
N THR A 104 -10.62 -7.36 18.97
CA THR A 104 -11.75 -8.09 19.53
C THR A 104 -12.13 -7.44 20.85
N GLU A 105 -13.28 -7.79 21.42
CA GLU A 105 -13.64 -7.29 22.76
C GLU A 105 -12.56 -7.61 23.82
N ALA A 106 -11.86 -8.74 23.66
CA ALA A 106 -10.75 -9.14 24.53
C ALA A 106 -9.51 -8.23 24.41
N SER A 107 -9.42 -7.39 23.38
CA SER A 107 -8.34 -6.42 23.21
C SER A 107 -8.42 -5.28 24.24
N GLY A 108 -9.61 -4.98 24.78
CA GLY A 108 -9.85 -3.95 25.80
C GLY A 108 -9.70 -2.49 25.33
N ALA A 109 -8.81 -2.23 24.36
CA ALA A 109 -8.61 -0.94 23.72
C ALA A 109 -8.17 -1.13 22.26
N ALA A 110 -8.61 -0.24 21.37
CA ALA A 110 -8.17 -0.19 19.97
C ALA A 110 -6.89 0.66 19.83
N VAL A 111 -5.79 0.20 20.44
CA VAL A 111 -4.48 0.86 20.39
C VAL A 111 -3.44 -0.08 19.81
N ALA A 112 -2.68 0.40 18.83
CA ALA A 112 -1.58 -0.33 18.21
C ALA A 112 -0.36 0.56 18.04
N THR A 113 0.82 0.01 18.29
CA THR A 113 2.11 0.66 18.01
C THR A 113 2.95 -0.26 17.14
N THR A 114 3.60 0.31 16.13
CA THR A 114 4.43 -0.45 15.21
C THR A 114 5.58 0.40 14.68
N ARG A 115 6.50 -0.26 13.98
CA ARG A 115 7.53 0.38 13.17
C ARG A 115 7.33 -0.05 11.73
N MET A 116 7.33 0.93 10.82
CA MET A 116 7.11 0.68 9.40
C MET A 116 8.20 1.29 8.52
N ARG A 117 8.24 0.88 7.26
CA ARG A 117 9.14 1.43 6.24
C ARG A 117 8.41 2.50 5.43
N LEU A 118 9.05 3.63 5.23
CA LEU A 118 8.59 4.72 4.36
C LEU A 118 9.66 4.98 3.30
N ALA A 119 9.27 4.88 2.03
CA ALA A 119 10.18 5.03 0.90
C ALA A 119 10.49 6.51 0.59
N LYS A 120 9.52 7.38 0.79
CA LYS A 120 9.59 8.82 0.54
C LYS A 120 8.59 9.56 1.45
N THR A 121 8.85 10.84 1.63
CA THR A 121 7.88 11.84 2.13
C THR A 121 6.86 12.20 1.07
#